data_AF-A0AAW7XU90-F1
#
_entry.id   AF-A0AAW7XU90-F1
#
_cell.length_a   1.000
_cell.length_b   1.000
_cell.length_c   1.000
_cell.angle_alpha   90.00
_cell.angle_beta   90.00
_cell.angle_gamma   90.00
#
_symmetry.space_group_name_H-M   'P 1'
#
loop_
_entity.id
_entity.type
_entity.pdbx_description
1 polymer ?
#
loop_
_entity_poly.entity_id
_entity_poly.type
_entity_poly.pdbx_seq_one_letter_code
_entity_poly.pdbx_strand_id
1 'polypeptide(L)'
;MDSYLDIARTVLRAHRRPMGARSILAAAYKANILPAHIYGKTQQKTLQARLSEDILHDREASIFYRTEPGQFALKEFLSDPDFPAKWKTEFPARRRTRDLKRPDSLAIRTTMAASLENTAISMSEFSERLEGSDALTVMHPKEMAKRGYSAIWTFSVVRRDDQVLAYRIGRYRDDRDTFANRRSIGFLGALAADDVSLFSTDSLGVQDCAVAVLSQDLDLSVATFEHPEEQVPKIECVTALADLQGHLDLVIVLLWDSPEWFEPTTRRLSLNDPGWLRPSMPPNDMDDFEPWSARIIKWLAAKDRPKFVHG
;
A
#
# COMPACT_ATOMS: atom_id res chain seq x y z
N MET A 1 -4.83 -18.65 22.69
CA MET A 1 -4.17 -19.74 21.97
C MET A 1 -5.17 -20.26 20.96
N ASP A 2 -4.94 -20.09 19.65
CA ASP A 2 -5.90 -20.49 18.63
C ASP A 2 -5.72 -21.98 18.30
N SER A 3 -6.66 -22.79 18.78
CA SER A 3 -6.68 -24.24 18.60
C SER A 3 -6.50 -24.69 17.14
N TYR A 4 -6.90 -23.89 16.14
CA TYR A 4 -6.70 -24.23 14.73
C TYR A 4 -5.25 -24.07 14.27
N LEU A 5 -4.56 -23.03 14.74
CA LEU A 5 -3.17 -22.77 14.38
C LEU A 5 -2.24 -23.82 15.01
N ASP A 6 -2.49 -24.22 16.26
CA ASP A 6 -1.71 -25.26 16.93
C ASP A 6 -1.84 -26.62 16.23
N ILE A 7 -3.05 -26.97 15.77
CA ILE A 7 -3.29 -28.18 14.97
C ILE A 7 -2.53 -28.09 13.64
N ALA A 8 -2.62 -26.96 12.94
CA ALA A 8 -1.94 -26.77 11.67
C ALA A 8 -0.43 -26.91 11.82
N ARG A 9 0.13 -26.29 12.87
CA ARG A 9 1.56 -26.41 13.20
C ARG A 9 1.96 -27.87 13.40
N THR A 10 1.21 -28.61 14.20
CA THR A 10 1.50 -30.01 14.51
C THR A 10 1.47 -30.88 13.25
N VAL A 11 0.44 -30.71 12.42
CA VAL A 11 0.27 -31.49 11.19
C VAL A 11 1.34 -31.17 10.16
N LEU A 12 1.62 -29.88 9.90
CA LEU A 12 2.62 -29.46 8.93
C LEU A 12 4.02 -29.89 9.35
N ARG A 13 4.33 -29.83 10.66
CA ARG A 13 5.59 -30.34 11.21
C ARG A 13 5.75 -31.83 10.96
N ALA A 14 4.70 -32.62 11.17
CA ALA A 14 4.74 -34.08 10.98
C ALA A 14 4.86 -34.48 9.50
N HIS A 15 4.24 -33.74 8.58
CA HIS A 15 4.19 -34.11 7.16
C HIS A 15 5.31 -33.50 6.31
N ARG A 16 6.01 -32.48 6.82
CA ARG A 16 7.17 -31.82 6.19
C ARG A 16 6.95 -31.48 4.71
N ARG A 17 5.75 -30.99 4.37
CA ARG A 17 5.39 -30.53 3.02
C ARG A 17 4.28 -29.48 3.09
N PRO A 18 4.15 -28.61 2.08
CA PRO A 18 3.03 -27.68 2.00
C PRO A 18 1.70 -28.44 1.91
N MET A 19 0.70 -27.97 2.65
CA MET A 19 -0.63 -28.57 2.65
C MET A 19 -1.73 -27.50 2.66
N GLY A 20 -2.83 -27.79 1.96
CA GLY A 20 -4.04 -26.96 2.05
C GLY A 20 -4.87 -27.28 3.28
N ALA A 21 -5.71 -26.33 3.71
CA ALA A 21 -6.49 -26.43 4.95
C ALA A 21 -7.37 -27.70 5.03
N ARG A 22 -7.95 -28.14 3.91
CA ARG A 22 -8.72 -29.39 3.86
C ARG A 22 -7.84 -30.62 4.15
N SER A 23 -6.64 -30.66 3.60
CA SER A 23 -5.67 -31.74 3.82
C SER A 23 -5.10 -31.72 5.23
N ILE A 24 -4.86 -30.53 5.79
CA ILE A 24 -4.43 -30.36 7.18
C ILE A 24 -5.47 -30.94 8.14
N LEU A 25 -6.75 -30.58 7.97
CA LEU A 25 -7.82 -31.14 8.80
C LEU A 25 -7.98 -32.64 8.62
N ALA A 26 -7.94 -33.15 7.39
CA ALA A 26 -8.04 -34.59 7.15
C ALA A 26 -6.91 -35.37 7.86
N ALA A 27 -5.69 -34.84 7.85
CA ALA A 27 -4.56 -35.42 8.58
C ALA A 27 -4.75 -35.32 10.10
N ALA A 28 -5.28 -34.21 10.60
CA ALA A 28 -5.58 -34.04 12.02
C ALA A 28 -6.69 -35.00 12.51
N TYR A 29 -7.73 -35.23 11.71
CA TYR A 29 -8.76 -36.24 11.97
C TYR A 29 -8.15 -37.64 12.01
N LYS A 30 -7.31 -38.00 11.04
CA LYS A 30 -6.65 -39.31 10.99
C LYS A 30 -5.71 -39.54 12.18
N ALA A 31 -5.10 -38.47 12.70
CA ALA A 31 -4.20 -38.52 13.85
C ALA A 31 -4.93 -38.41 15.21
N ASN A 32 -6.27 -38.25 15.23
CA ASN A 32 -7.07 -38.05 16.45
C ASN A 32 -6.60 -36.87 17.33
N ILE A 33 -6.11 -35.80 16.72
CA ILE A 33 -5.62 -34.59 17.43
C ILE A 33 -6.60 -33.41 17.38
N LEU A 34 -7.82 -33.59 16.84
CA LEU A 34 -8.85 -32.55 16.87
C LEU A 34 -9.51 -32.48 18.27
N PRO A 35 -9.52 -31.30 18.92
CA PRO A 35 -10.28 -31.08 20.14
C PRO A 35 -11.79 -31.22 19.93
N ALA A 36 -12.51 -31.72 20.94
CA ALA A 36 -13.96 -31.93 20.89
C ALA A 36 -14.78 -30.65 20.63
N HIS A 37 -14.24 -29.48 20.99
CA HIS A 37 -14.90 -28.18 20.78
C HIS A 37 -14.78 -27.65 19.34
N ILE A 38 -13.98 -28.30 18.49
CA ILE A 38 -13.85 -27.95 17.07
C ILE A 38 -14.81 -28.83 16.26
N TYR A 39 -16.00 -28.31 15.96
CA TYR A 39 -17.03 -28.97 15.15
C TYR A 39 -17.65 -28.02 14.12
N GLY A 40 -18.10 -28.53 12.97
CA GLY A 40 -18.80 -27.71 11.97
C GLY A 40 -18.65 -28.19 10.52
N LYS A 41 -19.56 -27.76 9.63
CA LYS A 41 -19.59 -28.19 8.22
C LYS A 41 -18.50 -27.55 7.34
N THR A 42 -17.86 -26.47 7.80
CA THR A 42 -16.91 -25.67 7.00
C THR A 42 -15.61 -25.36 7.75
N GLN A 43 -15.16 -26.26 8.62
CA GLN A 43 -13.92 -26.10 9.40
C GLN A 43 -12.71 -25.80 8.52
N GLN A 44 -12.65 -26.36 7.31
CA GLN A 44 -11.58 -26.11 6.34
C GLN A 44 -11.52 -24.64 5.91
N LYS A 45 -12.66 -23.95 5.83
CA LYS A 45 -12.71 -22.51 5.52
C LYS A 45 -12.25 -21.70 6.72
N THR A 46 -12.65 -22.07 7.93
CA THR A 46 -12.22 -21.42 9.17
C THR A 46 -10.71 -21.55 9.36
N LEU A 47 -10.16 -22.77 9.23
CA LEU A 47 -8.72 -23.00 9.32
C LEU A 47 -7.96 -22.20 8.26
N GLN A 48 -8.45 -22.20 7.01
CA GLN A 48 -7.85 -21.42 5.94
C GLN A 48 -7.86 -19.92 6.26
N ALA A 49 -8.97 -19.40 6.80
CA ALA A 49 -9.09 -18.00 7.20
C ALA A 49 -8.11 -17.66 8.32
N ARG A 50 -8.03 -18.47 9.39
CA ARG A 50 -7.09 -18.28 10.50
C ARG A 50 -5.63 -18.29 10.08
N LEU A 51 -5.22 -19.28 9.28
CA LEU A 51 -3.86 -19.31 8.71
C LEU A 51 -3.57 -18.11 7.81
N SER A 52 -4.60 -17.61 7.12
CA SER A 52 -4.45 -16.43 6.27
C SER A 52 -4.35 -15.16 7.09
N GLU A 53 -5.13 -15.02 8.15
CA GLU A 53 -5.10 -13.89 9.09
C GLU A 53 -3.76 -13.83 9.82
N ASP A 54 -3.28 -14.95 10.35
CA ASP A 54 -2.00 -15.05 11.06
C ASP A 54 -0.81 -14.63 10.16
N ILE A 55 -0.71 -15.21 8.96
CA ILE A 55 0.33 -14.82 7.98
C ILE A 55 0.21 -13.35 7.58
N LEU A 56 -1.02 -12.83 7.47
CA LEU A 56 -1.26 -11.47 7.02
C LEU A 56 -0.97 -10.41 8.10
N HIS A 57 -1.31 -10.70 9.35
CA HIS A 57 -1.17 -9.79 10.48
C HIS A 57 0.27 -9.81 11.02
N ASP A 58 0.82 -11.00 11.22
CA ASP A 58 2.12 -11.16 11.89
C ASP A 58 3.30 -11.23 10.90
N ARG A 59 3.03 -11.41 9.59
CA ARG A 59 4.03 -11.40 8.49
C ARG A 59 5.29 -12.20 8.82
N GLU A 60 6.40 -11.52 9.11
CA GLU A 60 7.69 -12.12 9.44
C GLU A 60 7.66 -12.90 10.76
N ALA A 61 6.87 -12.45 11.73
CA ALA A 61 6.69 -13.09 13.02
C ALA A 61 5.77 -14.33 12.95
N SER A 62 4.95 -14.46 11.90
CA SER A 62 4.17 -15.68 11.69
C SER A 62 5.10 -16.88 11.47
N ILE A 63 4.80 -17.99 12.14
CA ILE A 63 5.50 -19.27 11.95
C ILE A 63 5.10 -19.96 10.64
N PHE A 64 4.03 -19.49 10.00
CA PHE A 64 3.51 -20.04 8.77
C PHE A 64 3.93 -19.17 7.58
N TYR A 65 3.98 -19.77 6.41
CA TYR A 65 4.08 -19.07 5.14
C TYR A 65 3.31 -19.83 4.07
N ARG A 66 3.09 -19.20 2.91
CA ARG A 66 2.45 -19.89 1.77
C ARG A 66 3.48 -20.25 0.74
N THR A 67 3.29 -21.38 0.08
CA THR A 67 4.07 -21.73 -1.13
C THR A 67 3.28 -21.45 -2.40
N GLU A 68 1.96 -21.51 -2.34
CA GLU A 68 1.01 -21.31 -3.44
C GLU A 68 -0.35 -20.86 -2.88
N PRO A 69 -1.29 -20.36 -3.71
CA PRO A 69 -2.65 -20.05 -3.27
C PRO A 69 -3.32 -21.23 -2.55
N GLY A 70 -3.58 -21.04 -1.24
CA GLY A 70 -4.23 -22.05 -0.40
C GLY A 70 -3.34 -23.20 0.05
N GLN A 71 -2.02 -23.13 -0.15
CA GLN A 71 -1.03 -24.07 0.39
C GLN A 71 -0.19 -23.39 1.47
N PHE A 72 -0.06 -24.04 2.62
CA PHE A 72 0.62 -23.49 3.80
C PHE A 72 1.76 -24.41 4.25
N ALA A 73 2.85 -23.83 4.74
CA ALA A 73 4.03 -24.52 5.28
C ALA A 73 4.60 -23.76 6.48
N LEU A 74 5.59 -24.34 7.17
CA LEU A 74 6.23 -23.75 8.36
C LEU A 74 7.58 -23.13 7.99
N LYS A 75 7.85 -21.91 8.47
CA LYS A 75 9.10 -21.19 8.19
C LYS A 75 10.34 -21.90 8.70
N GLU A 76 10.21 -22.74 9.73
CA GLU A 76 11.31 -23.58 10.22
C GLU A 76 11.90 -24.50 9.13
N PHE A 77 11.15 -24.79 8.06
CA PHE A 77 11.62 -25.58 6.91
C PHE A 77 12.43 -24.79 5.88
N LEU A 78 12.44 -23.46 5.94
CA LEU A 78 13.22 -22.63 5.00
C LEU A 78 14.72 -22.83 5.22
N SER A 79 15.12 -22.92 6.49
CA SER A 79 16.50 -23.17 6.94
C SER A 79 16.92 -24.65 6.88
N ASP A 80 15.99 -25.56 6.56
CA ASP A 80 16.23 -27.00 6.54
C ASP A 80 16.88 -27.44 5.21
N PRO A 81 18.09 -28.02 5.21
CA PRO A 81 18.80 -28.42 3.99
C PRO A 81 18.03 -29.45 3.15
N ASP A 82 17.27 -30.33 3.79
CA ASP A 82 16.57 -31.46 3.15
C ASP A 82 15.19 -31.08 2.62
N PHE A 83 14.73 -29.85 2.89
CA PHE A 83 13.46 -29.37 2.37
C PHE A 83 13.56 -28.98 0.89
N PRO A 84 12.67 -29.48 0.00
CA PRO A 84 12.78 -29.23 -1.43
C PRO A 84 12.82 -27.74 -1.80
N ALA A 85 13.82 -27.34 -2.60
CA ALA A 85 14.03 -25.95 -3.01
C ALA A 85 12.79 -25.29 -3.65
N LYS A 86 11.98 -26.08 -4.39
CA LYS A 86 10.71 -25.63 -4.99
C LYS A 86 9.68 -25.10 -3.98
N TRP A 87 9.78 -25.48 -2.71
CA TRP A 87 8.87 -25.07 -1.64
C TRP A 87 9.48 -24.04 -0.70
N LYS A 88 10.75 -23.67 -0.88
CA LYS A 88 11.43 -22.62 -0.12
C LYS A 88 11.08 -21.22 -0.61
N THR A 89 10.46 -21.10 -1.78
CA THR A 89 9.99 -19.82 -2.30
C THR A 89 8.68 -19.44 -1.62
N GLU A 90 8.71 -18.39 -0.81
CA GLU A 90 7.50 -17.84 -0.20
C GLU A 90 6.59 -17.21 -1.27
N PHE A 91 5.31 -17.57 -1.21
CA PHE A 91 4.24 -16.94 -1.97
C PHE A 91 3.60 -15.86 -1.07
N PRO A 92 3.86 -14.57 -1.33
CA PRO A 92 3.27 -13.51 -0.54
C PRO A 92 1.75 -13.51 -0.72
N ALA A 93 1.03 -13.50 0.40
CA ALA A 93 -0.41 -13.45 0.41
C ALA A 93 -0.87 -12.06 -0.06
N ARG A 94 -1.41 -11.99 -1.28
CA ARG A 94 -2.03 -10.76 -1.80
C ARG A 94 -3.18 -10.31 -0.89
N ARG A 95 -3.13 -9.08 -0.38
CA ARG A 95 -4.28 -8.43 0.28
C ARG A 95 -5.41 -8.33 -0.76
N ARG A 96 -6.59 -8.86 -0.43
CA ARG A 96 -7.75 -8.89 -1.33
C ARG A 96 -8.48 -7.56 -1.43
N THR A 97 -8.27 -6.66 -0.47
CA THR A 97 -8.79 -5.29 -0.50
C THR A 97 -7.91 -4.47 0.43
N ARG A 98 -7.56 -3.25 0.04
CA ARG A 98 -7.09 -2.25 1.01
C ARG A 98 -8.32 -1.95 1.88
N ASP A 99 -8.20 -2.02 3.21
CA ASP A 99 -9.21 -1.50 4.12
C ASP A 99 -9.23 0.03 3.93
N LEU A 100 -9.90 0.46 2.87
CA LEU A 100 -9.87 1.81 2.30
C LEU A 100 -10.82 2.77 3.02
N LYS A 101 -11.62 2.26 3.95
CA LYS A 101 -12.62 3.04 4.67
C LYS A 101 -12.11 3.24 6.09
N ARG A 102 -11.15 4.17 6.23
CA ARG A 102 -10.99 4.85 7.52
C ARG A 102 -12.33 5.53 7.83
N PRO A 103 -12.85 5.40 9.06
CA PRO A 103 -14.17 5.94 9.40
C PRO A 103 -14.24 7.45 9.16
N ASP A 104 -13.17 8.17 9.49
CA ASP A 104 -13.02 9.59 9.22
C ASP A 104 -11.69 9.89 8.54
N SER A 105 -11.64 11.00 7.79
CA SER A 105 -10.44 11.50 7.12
C SER A 105 -10.32 13.01 7.32
N LEU A 106 -9.09 13.51 7.20
CA LEU A 106 -8.82 14.94 7.22
C LEU A 106 -9.41 15.56 5.95
N ALA A 107 -10.19 16.60 6.16
CA ALA A 107 -10.95 17.29 5.15
C ALA A 107 -10.54 18.76 5.12
N ILE A 108 -10.49 19.33 3.92
CA ILE A 108 -10.20 20.75 3.70
C ILE A 108 -11.37 21.44 3.02
N ARG A 109 -11.65 22.70 3.36
CA ARG A 109 -12.66 23.49 2.65
C ARG A 109 -12.36 23.49 1.15
N THR A 110 -13.37 23.20 0.33
CA THR A 110 -13.21 23.13 -1.13
C THR A 110 -12.74 24.46 -1.72
N THR A 111 -13.07 25.60 -1.09
CA THR A 111 -12.55 26.92 -1.50
C THR A 111 -11.04 27.05 -1.32
N MET A 112 -10.47 26.46 -0.26
CA MET A 112 -9.03 26.42 -0.05
C MET A 112 -8.36 25.48 -1.05
N ALA A 113 -8.92 24.29 -1.29
CA ALA A 113 -8.43 23.38 -2.34
C ALA A 113 -8.46 24.06 -3.73
N ALA A 114 -9.54 24.75 -4.08
CA ALA A 114 -9.69 25.48 -5.35
C ALA A 114 -8.62 26.56 -5.53
N SER A 115 -8.19 27.21 -4.45
CA SER A 115 -7.08 28.20 -4.51
C SER A 115 -5.73 27.59 -4.90
N LEU A 116 -5.59 26.26 -4.83
CA LEU A 116 -4.40 25.50 -5.15
C LEU A 116 -4.54 24.69 -6.45
N GLU A 117 -5.66 24.84 -7.17
CA GLU A 117 -5.81 24.21 -8.47
C GLU A 117 -4.78 24.79 -9.45
N ASN A 118 -4.10 23.92 -10.20
CA ASN A 118 -3.02 24.29 -11.14
C ASN A 118 -1.83 25.03 -10.50
N THR A 119 -1.74 25.04 -9.17
CA THR A 119 -0.65 25.66 -8.41
C THR A 119 -0.01 24.60 -7.53
N ALA A 120 1.31 24.63 -7.41
CA ALA A 120 2.06 23.78 -6.49
C ALA A 120 2.79 24.68 -5.49
N ILE A 121 2.54 24.47 -4.20
CA ILE A 121 3.16 25.24 -3.11
C ILE A 121 3.97 24.31 -2.20
N SER A 122 4.85 24.86 -1.38
CA SER A 122 5.56 24.09 -0.36
C SER A 122 4.66 23.74 0.82
N MET A 123 5.06 22.74 1.61
CA MET A 123 4.35 22.39 2.84
C MET A 123 4.37 23.53 3.87
N SER A 124 5.45 24.33 3.90
CA SER A 124 5.54 25.50 4.80
C SER A 124 4.53 26.58 4.41
N GLU A 125 4.45 26.93 3.12
CA GLU A 125 3.46 27.90 2.62
C GLU A 125 2.03 27.39 2.83
N PHE A 126 1.81 26.08 2.65
CA PHE A 126 0.51 25.48 2.95
C PHE A 126 0.16 25.62 4.44
N SER A 127 1.11 25.38 5.33
CA SER A 127 0.92 25.52 6.78
C SER A 127 0.62 26.98 7.16
N GLU A 128 1.34 27.96 6.60
CA GLU A 128 1.08 29.39 6.81
C GLU A 128 -0.33 29.80 6.36
N ARG A 129 -0.83 29.23 5.25
CA ARG A 129 -2.22 29.47 4.78
C ARG A 129 -3.28 28.84 5.68
N LEU A 130 -2.91 27.81 6.43
CA LEU A 130 -3.80 27.15 7.39
C LEU A 130 -3.84 27.86 8.73
N GLU A 131 -2.77 28.54 9.13
CA GLU A 131 -2.69 29.28 10.39
C GLU A 131 -3.83 30.30 10.52
N GLY A 132 -4.62 30.17 11.59
CA GLY A 132 -5.78 31.03 11.84
C GLY A 132 -7.00 30.76 10.94
N SER A 133 -6.94 29.77 10.05
CA SER A 133 -8.08 29.34 9.23
C SER A 133 -8.85 28.18 9.88
N ASP A 134 -10.18 28.18 9.73
CA ASP A 134 -11.03 27.02 10.02
C ASP A 134 -11.23 26.16 8.76
N ALA A 135 -10.15 25.99 8.00
CA ALA A 135 -10.18 25.30 6.71
C ALA A 135 -10.08 23.77 6.86
N LEU A 136 -9.49 23.28 7.94
CA LEU A 136 -9.31 21.85 8.22
C LEU A 136 -10.31 21.32 9.22
N THR A 137 -10.78 20.10 8.99
CA THR A 137 -11.61 19.37 9.95
C THR A 137 -11.51 17.86 9.70
N VAL A 138 -12.11 17.06 10.58
CA VAL A 138 -12.14 15.60 10.47
C VAL A 138 -13.58 15.19 10.24
N MET A 139 -13.85 14.43 9.19
CA MET A 139 -15.20 13.93 8.94
C MET A 139 -15.20 12.70 8.03
N HIS A 140 -16.34 12.02 8.02
CA HIS A 140 -16.55 10.87 7.17
C HIS A 140 -16.55 11.28 5.67
N PRO A 141 -15.82 10.57 4.77
CA PRO A 141 -15.67 10.95 3.36
C PRO A 141 -16.97 11.22 2.59
N LYS A 142 -18.04 10.47 2.92
CA LYS A 142 -19.37 10.64 2.31
C LYS A 142 -20.07 11.97 2.64
N GLU A 143 -19.62 12.68 3.67
CA GLU A 143 -20.20 13.96 4.10
C GLU A 143 -19.44 15.17 3.53
N MET A 144 -18.19 14.99 3.11
CA MET A 144 -17.29 16.07 2.70
C MET A 144 -17.91 16.96 1.63
N ALA A 145 -18.27 16.37 0.48
CA ALA A 145 -18.86 17.11 -0.64
C ALA A 145 -20.16 17.84 -0.25
N LYS A 146 -20.99 17.24 0.62
CA LYS A 146 -22.25 17.86 1.08
C LYS A 146 -22.02 19.08 1.97
N ARG A 147 -20.87 19.14 2.65
CA ARG A 147 -20.52 20.20 3.59
C ARG A 147 -19.54 21.23 3.00
N GLY A 148 -19.19 21.12 1.73
CA GLY A 148 -18.23 22.01 1.06
C GLY A 148 -16.78 21.74 1.46
N TYR A 149 -16.46 20.47 1.71
CA TYR A 149 -15.11 19.99 1.97
C TYR A 149 -14.68 18.97 0.91
N SER A 150 -13.37 18.87 0.75
CA SER A 150 -12.66 17.92 -0.10
C SER A 150 -11.73 17.07 0.76
N ALA A 151 -11.35 15.89 0.27
CA ALA A 151 -10.42 15.03 0.98
C ALA A 151 -8.98 15.52 0.80
N ILE A 152 -8.13 15.18 1.77
CA ILE A 152 -6.67 15.35 1.66
C ILE A 152 -6.05 13.98 1.42
N TRP A 153 -5.26 13.88 0.36
CA TRP A 153 -4.55 12.67 -0.02
C TRP A 153 -3.05 12.86 0.00
N THR A 154 -2.33 11.85 0.47
CA THR A 154 -0.92 11.67 0.14
C THR A 154 -0.81 10.96 -1.21
N PHE A 155 0.09 11.43 -2.07
CA PHE A 155 0.43 10.82 -3.35
C PHE A 155 1.92 10.55 -3.38
N SER A 156 2.30 9.33 -3.01
CA SER A 156 3.71 8.95 -2.96
C SER A 156 4.17 8.41 -4.31
N VAL A 157 5.24 8.99 -4.85
CA VAL A 157 5.92 8.56 -6.08
C VAL A 157 7.22 7.87 -5.70
N VAL A 158 7.38 6.64 -6.17
CA VAL A 158 8.61 5.87 -5.98
C VAL A 158 9.61 6.23 -7.08
N ARG A 159 10.81 6.65 -6.70
CA ARG A 159 11.88 7.08 -7.60
C ARG A 159 13.06 6.14 -7.60
N ARG A 160 13.72 6.06 -8.74
CA ARG A 160 15.08 5.52 -8.90
C ARG A 160 15.77 6.38 -9.94
N ASP A 161 16.79 7.12 -9.51
CA ASP A 161 17.50 8.07 -10.37
C ASP A 161 16.52 9.07 -11.06
N ASP A 162 16.53 9.06 -12.40
CA ASP A 162 15.66 9.85 -13.28
C ASP A 162 14.34 9.16 -13.64
N GLN A 163 14.03 8.04 -12.98
CA GLN A 163 12.87 7.21 -13.25
C GLN A 163 11.88 7.21 -12.08
N VAL A 164 10.62 6.98 -12.42
CA VAL A 164 9.52 6.75 -11.49
C VAL A 164 8.91 5.38 -11.73
N LEU A 165 8.44 4.73 -10.68
CA LEU A 165 7.73 3.45 -10.80
C LEU A 165 6.33 3.70 -11.36
N ALA A 166 6.04 3.14 -12.53
CA ALA A 166 4.72 3.06 -13.09
C ALA A 166 4.16 1.63 -12.95
N TYR A 167 2.85 1.50 -12.79
CA TYR A 167 2.17 0.20 -12.75
C TYR A 167 0.73 0.35 -13.19
N ARG A 168 0.06 -0.75 -13.52
CA ARG A 168 -1.38 -0.80 -13.78
C ARG A 168 -2.18 -1.08 -12.51
N ILE A 169 -3.18 -0.24 -12.26
CA ILE A 169 -4.10 -0.38 -11.14
C ILE A 169 -4.90 -1.68 -11.32
N GLY A 170 -4.70 -2.63 -10.39
CA GLY A 170 -5.50 -3.84 -10.33
C GLY A 170 -6.91 -3.57 -9.77
N ARG A 171 -7.87 -4.43 -10.13
CA ARG A 171 -9.28 -4.39 -9.65
C ARG A 171 -9.47 -4.44 -8.12
N TYR A 172 -8.39 -4.60 -7.36
CA TYR A 172 -8.40 -4.78 -5.90
C TYR A 172 -7.99 -3.53 -5.12
N ARG A 173 -7.51 -2.48 -5.81
CA ARG A 173 -6.95 -1.28 -5.17
C ARG A 173 -7.95 -0.14 -5.00
N ASP A 174 -9.06 -0.16 -5.73
CA ASP A 174 -10.11 0.84 -5.63
C ASP A 174 -11.47 0.14 -5.78
N ASP A 175 -12.38 0.34 -4.81
CA ASP A 175 -13.80 -0.07 -4.91
C ASP A 175 -14.52 0.72 -6.03
N ARG A 176 -13.86 1.78 -6.57
CA ARG A 176 -14.27 2.49 -7.77
C ARG A 176 -13.74 1.72 -8.98
N ASP A 177 -14.62 0.99 -9.67
CA ASP A 177 -14.38 0.38 -11.00
C ASP A 177 -13.83 1.39 -12.06
N THR A 178 -13.81 2.70 -11.75
CA THR A 178 -13.43 3.81 -12.63
C THR A 178 -11.96 3.83 -13.07
N PHE A 179 -11.04 3.21 -12.32
CA PHE A 179 -9.59 3.27 -12.61
C PHE A 179 -8.94 1.91 -12.90
N ALA A 180 -9.72 0.82 -12.89
CA ALA A 180 -9.20 -0.50 -13.21
C ALA A 180 -8.52 -0.51 -14.59
N ASN A 181 -7.32 -1.09 -14.68
CA ASN A 181 -6.44 -1.14 -15.86
C ASN A 181 -5.74 0.16 -16.31
N ARG A 182 -6.03 1.33 -15.72
CA ARG A 182 -5.22 2.53 -15.99
C ARG A 182 -3.83 2.41 -15.35
N ARG A 183 -2.85 3.06 -15.95
CA ARG A 183 -1.53 3.23 -15.36
C ARG A 183 -1.54 4.31 -14.27
N SER A 184 -0.75 4.08 -13.24
CA SER A 184 -0.50 5.03 -12.16
C SER A 184 1.00 5.03 -11.81
N ILE A 185 1.47 6.16 -11.31
CA ILE A 185 2.79 6.31 -10.69
C ILE A 185 2.71 6.57 -9.17
N GLY A 186 1.49 6.65 -8.62
CA GLY A 186 1.23 7.15 -7.28
C GLY A 186 0.57 6.15 -6.35
N PHE A 187 1.13 6.01 -5.16
CA PHE A 187 0.56 5.27 -4.05
C PHE A 187 -0.22 6.25 -3.16
N LEU A 188 -1.53 6.03 -3.04
CA LEU A 188 -2.45 6.98 -2.43
C LEU A 188 -2.73 6.66 -0.96
N GLY A 189 -2.65 7.64 -0.07
CA GLY A 189 -3.12 7.55 1.31
C GLY A 189 -4.21 8.57 1.61
N ALA A 190 -5.34 8.14 2.17
CA ALA A 190 -6.31 9.10 2.71
C ALA A 190 -5.77 9.56 4.05
N LEU A 191 -5.47 10.85 4.18
CA LEU A 191 -4.92 11.38 5.43
C LEU A 191 -6.03 11.41 6.47
N ALA A 192 -5.75 10.95 7.69
CA ALA A 192 -6.68 10.97 8.80
C ALA A 192 -6.03 11.51 10.07
N ALA A 193 -6.84 11.88 11.05
CA ALA A 193 -6.35 12.51 12.28
C ALA A 193 -5.46 11.59 13.13
N ASP A 194 -5.54 10.28 12.91
CA ASP A 194 -4.72 9.27 13.58
C ASP A 194 -3.36 9.04 12.90
N ASP A 195 -3.10 9.67 11.74
CA ASP A 195 -1.79 9.60 11.08
C ASP A 195 -0.73 10.47 11.80
N VAL A 196 -1.14 11.46 12.59
CA VAL A 196 -0.21 12.29 13.37
C VAL A 196 0.04 11.64 14.74
N SER A 197 1.31 11.51 15.11
CA SER A 197 1.80 10.95 16.36
C SER A 197 2.78 11.91 17.04
N LEU A 198 3.19 11.59 18.27
CA LEU A 198 4.24 12.34 18.99
C LEU A 198 5.62 12.30 18.30
N PHE A 199 5.80 11.40 17.33
CA PHE A 199 7.04 11.20 16.61
C PHE A 199 6.98 11.73 15.17
N SER A 200 5.84 12.28 14.75
CA SER A 200 5.68 12.83 13.42
C SER A 200 6.58 14.04 13.22
N THR A 201 7.24 14.09 12.07
CA THR A 201 8.10 15.19 11.64
C THR A 201 7.34 16.32 10.95
N ASP A 202 6.08 16.08 10.59
CA ASP A 202 5.16 17.07 10.05
C ASP A 202 3.88 17.17 10.89
N SER A 203 3.19 18.32 10.80
CA SER A 203 2.04 18.65 11.65
C SER A 203 0.76 17.88 11.32
N LEU A 204 0.71 17.19 10.17
CA LEU A 204 -0.49 16.52 9.69
C LEU A 204 -0.34 14.99 9.59
N GLY A 205 0.83 14.42 9.92
CA GLY A 205 1.12 12.99 9.78
C GLY A 205 1.28 12.53 8.32
N VAL A 206 1.62 13.45 7.42
CA VAL A 206 1.73 13.21 5.97
C VAL A 206 2.78 12.15 5.65
N GLN A 207 3.96 12.25 6.27
CA GLN A 207 5.05 11.31 6.02
C GLN A 207 4.74 9.93 6.62
N ASP A 208 4.14 9.88 7.81
CA ASP A 208 3.72 8.62 8.46
C ASP A 208 2.67 7.89 7.64
N CYS A 209 1.67 8.62 7.14
CA CYS A 209 0.66 8.10 6.22
C CYS A 209 1.30 7.52 4.94
N ALA A 210 2.25 8.26 4.35
CA ALA A 210 2.97 7.82 3.15
C ALA A 210 3.82 6.57 3.39
N VAL A 211 4.55 6.50 4.50
CA VAL A 211 5.34 5.32 4.89
C VAL A 211 4.41 4.12 5.07
N ALA A 212 3.32 4.26 5.82
CA ALA A 212 2.37 3.18 6.05
C ALA A 212 1.78 2.63 4.74
N VAL A 213 1.40 3.54 3.82
CA VAL A 213 0.91 3.17 2.49
C VAL A 213 1.99 2.44 1.71
N LEU A 214 3.19 3.01 1.56
CA LEU A 214 4.28 2.40 0.79
C LEU A 214 4.68 1.05 1.38
N SER A 215 4.83 0.92 2.70
CA SER A 215 5.15 -0.36 3.36
C SER A 215 4.08 -1.43 3.13
N GLN A 216 2.81 -1.02 3.11
CA GLN A 216 1.72 -1.94 2.81
C GLN A 216 1.69 -2.34 1.33
N ASP A 217 1.81 -1.35 0.44
CA ASP A 217 1.57 -1.49 -0.99
C ASP A 217 2.77 -2.04 -1.77
N LEU A 218 3.98 -1.78 -1.27
CA LEU A 218 5.24 -2.29 -1.79
C LEU A 218 5.75 -3.50 -0.98
N ASP A 219 4.96 -4.01 -0.03
CA ASP A 219 5.32 -5.15 0.82
C ASP A 219 6.72 -4.99 1.45
N LEU A 220 7.04 -3.77 1.89
CA LEU A 220 8.31 -3.43 2.53
C LEU A 220 8.22 -3.74 4.03
N SER A 221 9.28 -4.29 4.57
CA SER A 221 9.49 -4.45 6.01
C SER A 221 10.50 -3.40 6.49
N VAL A 222 10.29 -2.84 7.68
CA VAL A 222 11.22 -1.87 8.28
C VAL A 222 12.61 -2.52 8.46
N ALA A 223 12.64 -3.84 8.70
CA ALA A 223 13.88 -4.61 8.81
C ALA A 223 14.65 -4.74 7.47
N THR A 224 14.03 -4.40 6.33
CA THR A 224 14.69 -4.45 5.02
C THR A 224 15.62 -3.25 4.78
N PHE A 225 15.53 -2.21 5.61
CA PHE A 225 16.33 -0.99 5.46
C PHE A 225 17.48 -0.94 6.45
N GLU A 226 18.68 -0.70 5.95
CA GLU A 226 19.88 -0.48 6.78
C GLU A 226 19.80 0.84 7.55
N HIS A 227 19.20 1.86 6.92
CA HIS A 227 18.99 3.21 7.46
C HIS A 227 17.53 3.65 7.30
N PRO A 228 16.61 3.20 8.17
CA PRO A 228 15.17 3.49 8.05
C PRO A 228 14.83 4.99 8.02
N GLU A 229 15.60 5.80 8.74
CA GLU A 229 15.47 7.26 8.80
C GLU A 229 15.74 7.96 7.46
N GLU A 230 16.59 7.39 6.61
CA GLU A 230 16.88 7.91 5.28
C GLU A 230 15.82 7.51 4.24
N GLN A 231 14.90 6.63 4.63
CA GLN A 231 13.87 6.04 3.75
C GLN A 231 12.50 6.68 3.95
N VAL A 232 12.44 7.85 4.59
CA VAL A 232 11.22 8.61 4.77
C VAL A 232 10.90 9.39 3.48
N PRO A 233 9.70 9.24 2.89
CA PRO A 233 9.30 10.03 1.73
C PRO A 233 9.36 11.54 2.01
N LYS A 234 9.94 12.29 1.07
CA LYS A 234 10.08 13.74 1.17
C LYS A 234 8.86 14.42 0.58
N ILE A 235 8.26 15.35 1.31
CA ILE A 235 7.17 16.18 0.79
C ILE A 235 7.74 17.08 -0.29
N GLU A 236 7.18 16.97 -1.48
CA GLU A 236 7.64 17.68 -2.65
C GLU A 236 6.79 18.93 -2.89
N CYS A 237 5.46 18.78 -2.91
CA CYS A 237 4.56 19.92 -3.00
C CYS A 237 3.15 19.59 -2.50
N VAL A 238 2.36 20.65 -2.29
CA VAL A 238 0.92 20.60 -2.06
C VAL A 238 0.23 21.24 -3.25
N THR A 239 -0.75 20.55 -3.83
CA THR A 239 -1.55 21.02 -4.96
C THR A 239 -2.98 20.50 -4.87
N ALA A 240 -3.89 20.98 -5.70
CA ALA A 240 -5.22 20.40 -5.82
C ALA A 240 -5.42 19.76 -7.20
N LEU A 241 -5.94 18.54 -7.21
CA LEU A 241 -6.14 17.74 -8.42
C LEU A 241 -7.59 17.28 -8.49
N ALA A 242 -8.18 17.42 -9.69
CA ALA A 242 -9.52 16.95 -9.96
C ALA A 242 -9.50 15.45 -10.27
N ASP A 243 -10.47 14.71 -9.76
CA ASP A 243 -10.76 13.34 -10.20
C ASP A 243 -11.49 13.32 -11.56
N LEU A 244 -11.88 12.13 -12.04
CA LEU A 244 -12.57 11.97 -13.32
C LEU A 244 -13.98 12.58 -13.32
N GLN A 245 -14.58 12.77 -12.14
CA GLN A 245 -15.88 13.38 -11.95
C GLN A 245 -15.77 14.91 -11.80
N GLY A 246 -14.55 15.45 -11.84
CA GLY A 246 -14.27 16.87 -11.64
C GLY A 246 -14.32 17.30 -10.18
N HIS A 247 -14.38 16.36 -9.22
CA HIS A 247 -14.25 16.68 -7.81
C HIS A 247 -12.80 17.02 -7.50
N LEU A 248 -12.59 18.20 -6.91
CA LEU A 248 -11.27 18.69 -6.57
C LEU A 248 -10.89 18.21 -5.17
N ASP A 249 -9.79 17.46 -5.09
CA ASP A 249 -9.17 17.02 -3.86
C ASP A 249 -7.82 17.69 -3.65
N LEU A 250 -7.42 17.86 -2.39
CA LEU A 250 -6.08 18.31 -2.06
C LEU A 250 -5.13 17.11 -2.09
N VAL A 251 -4.01 17.27 -2.78
CA VAL A 251 -3.00 16.22 -2.96
C VAL A 251 -1.65 16.74 -2.49
N ILE A 252 -1.09 16.05 -1.52
CA ILE A 252 0.28 16.27 -1.04
C ILE A 252 1.16 15.25 -1.73
N VAL A 253 2.02 15.72 -2.63
CA VAL A 253 2.91 14.87 -3.43
C VAL A 253 4.18 14.60 -2.62
N LEU A 254 4.54 13.33 -2.50
CA LEU A 254 5.77 12.90 -1.86
C LEU A 254 6.65 12.13 -2.84
N LEU A 255 7.95 12.30 -2.71
CA LEU A 255 8.94 11.50 -3.42
C LEU A 255 9.65 10.57 -2.44
N TRP A 256 9.69 9.29 -2.79
CA TRP A 256 10.46 8.28 -2.06
C TRP A 256 11.55 7.72 -2.96
N ASP A 257 12.80 7.95 -2.58
CA ASP A 257 13.96 7.43 -3.29
C ASP A 257 14.15 5.94 -2.91
N SER A 258 13.85 5.04 -3.86
CA SER A 258 13.97 3.61 -3.62
C SER A 258 15.44 3.18 -3.51
N PRO A 259 15.78 2.24 -2.62
CA PRO A 259 17.11 1.65 -2.58
C PRO A 259 17.47 0.96 -3.88
N GLU A 260 18.77 0.90 -4.20
CA GLU A 260 19.27 0.23 -5.42
C GLU A 260 18.85 -1.24 -5.53
N TRP A 261 18.76 -1.93 -4.39
CA TRP A 261 18.39 -3.35 -4.32
C TRP A 261 16.88 -3.60 -4.52
N PHE A 262 16.04 -2.56 -4.38
CA PHE A 262 14.60 -2.71 -4.55
C PHE A 262 14.32 -3.15 -5.99
N GLU A 263 13.36 -4.03 -6.25
CA GLU A 263 12.92 -4.30 -7.61
C GLU A 263 11.43 -4.67 -7.62
N PRO A 264 10.59 -3.94 -8.37
CA PRO A 264 9.14 -4.12 -8.33
C PRO A 264 8.75 -5.39 -9.07
N THR A 265 8.52 -6.49 -8.35
CA THR A 265 8.09 -7.76 -8.95
C THR A 265 6.57 -7.97 -8.81
N THR A 266 5.91 -8.30 -9.93
CA THR A 266 4.45 -8.56 -10.02
C THR A 266 3.94 -9.62 -9.03
N ARG A 267 4.81 -10.55 -8.63
CA ARG A 267 4.43 -11.63 -7.71
C ARG A 267 4.22 -11.16 -6.28
N ARG A 268 4.88 -10.07 -5.86
CA ARG A 268 4.86 -9.58 -4.47
C ARG A 268 3.84 -8.48 -4.19
N LEU A 269 3.58 -7.60 -5.16
CA LEU A 269 3.05 -6.25 -4.84
C LEU A 269 1.57 -5.99 -5.18
N SER A 270 0.84 -6.96 -5.76
CA SER A 270 -0.49 -6.71 -6.36
C SER A 270 -0.54 -5.58 -7.41
N LEU A 271 0.64 -5.10 -7.83
CA LEU A 271 0.87 -4.21 -8.95
C LEU A 271 0.90 -5.05 -10.22
N ASN A 272 0.11 -4.67 -11.22
CA ASN A 272 0.16 -5.30 -12.53
C ASN A 272 1.13 -4.51 -13.41
N ASP A 273 1.92 -5.19 -14.24
CA ASP A 273 2.80 -4.54 -15.23
C ASP A 273 3.68 -3.40 -14.63
N PRO A 274 4.40 -3.63 -13.50
CA PRO A 274 5.29 -2.61 -12.96
C PRO A 274 6.47 -2.38 -13.89
N GLY A 275 6.88 -1.12 -14.04
CA GLY A 275 8.02 -0.74 -14.84
C GLY A 275 8.52 0.66 -14.50
N TRP A 276 9.78 0.91 -14.80
CA TRP A 276 10.41 2.21 -14.59
C TRP A 276 10.17 3.12 -15.81
N LEU A 277 9.72 4.34 -15.54
CA LEU A 277 9.37 5.34 -16.55
C LEU A 277 10.16 6.61 -16.28
N ARG A 278 10.73 7.22 -17.33
CA ARG A 278 11.39 8.53 -17.22
C ARG A 278 10.38 9.64 -17.46
N PRO A 279 10.07 10.51 -16.47
CA PRO A 279 9.11 11.60 -16.67
C PRO A 279 9.50 12.55 -17.81
N SER A 280 10.80 12.75 -18.02
CA SER A 280 11.36 13.57 -19.11
C SER A 280 11.07 13.02 -20.52
N MET A 281 10.77 11.73 -20.64
CA MET A 281 10.36 11.06 -21.88
C MET A 281 9.02 10.35 -21.65
N PRO A 282 7.92 11.11 -21.52
CA PRO A 282 6.63 10.54 -21.20
C PRO A 282 6.13 9.63 -22.32
N PRO A 283 5.33 8.60 -22.02
CA PRO A 283 4.72 7.74 -23.02
C PRO A 283 3.86 8.53 -24.00
N ASN A 284 3.77 8.03 -25.24
CA ASN A 284 2.95 8.66 -26.28
C ASN A 284 1.46 8.73 -25.92
N ASP A 285 0.97 7.78 -25.14
CA ASP A 285 -0.41 7.73 -24.67
C ASP A 285 -0.48 8.08 -23.18
N MET A 286 -0.64 9.38 -22.90
CA MET A 286 -0.86 9.89 -21.55
C MET A 286 -2.27 9.61 -21.04
N ASP A 287 -3.22 9.25 -21.91
CA ASP A 287 -4.61 8.96 -21.53
C ASP A 287 -4.75 7.56 -20.93
N ASP A 288 -3.75 6.67 -21.13
CA ASP A 288 -3.61 5.39 -20.41
C ASP A 288 -3.37 5.59 -18.91
N PHE A 289 -2.94 6.78 -18.47
CA PHE A 289 -2.75 7.09 -17.05
C PHE A 289 -4.05 7.59 -16.40
N GLU A 290 -4.17 7.39 -15.09
CA GLU A 290 -5.18 8.10 -14.31
C GLU A 290 -4.83 9.61 -14.18
N PRO A 291 -5.83 10.50 -14.01
CA PRO A 291 -5.64 11.95 -14.13
C PRO A 291 -4.57 12.56 -13.23
N TRP A 292 -4.43 12.09 -11.99
CA TRP A 292 -3.47 12.60 -11.03
C TRP A 292 -2.04 12.25 -11.48
N SER A 293 -1.79 11.00 -11.82
CA SER A 293 -0.53 10.52 -12.42
C SER A 293 -0.17 11.29 -13.68
N ALA A 294 -1.12 11.49 -14.61
CA ALA A 294 -0.85 12.21 -15.85
C ALA A 294 -0.41 13.67 -15.59
N ARG A 295 -1.04 14.34 -14.61
CA ARG A 295 -0.65 15.71 -14.20
C ARG A 295 0.70 15.73 -13.51
N ILE A 296 0.95 14.81 -12.59
CA ILE A 296 2.20 14.75 -11.81
C ILE A 296 3.39 14.38 -12.73
N ILE A 297 3.22 13.47 -13.70
CA ILE A 297 4.25 13.18 -14.71
C ILE A 297 4.63 14.45 -15.49
N LYS A 298 3.64 15.22 -15.97
CA LYS A 298 3.91 16.47 -16.69
C LYS A 298 4.64 17.49 -15.81
N TRP A 299 4.26 17.57 -14.54
CA TRP A 299 4.89 18.46 -13.57
C TRP A 299 6.35 18.05 -13.28
N LEU A 300 6.60 16.76 -13.02
CA LEU A 300 7.96 16.21 -12.86
C LEU A 300 8.82 16.46 -14.11
N ALA A 301 8.27 16.21 -15.30
CA ALA A 301 8.94 16.45 -16.57
C ALA A 301 9.34 17.92 -16.77
N ALA A 302 8.52 18.87 -16.31
CA ALA A 302 8.84 20.29 -16.38
C ALA A 302 9.93 20.69 -15.38
N LYS A 303 9.94 20.06 -14.19
CA LYS A 303 10.94 20.30 -13.14
C LYS A 303 12.34 19.77 -13.53
N ASP A 304 12.39 18.61 -14.19
CA ASP A 304 13.64 17.96 -14.59
C ASP A 304 14.27 18.55 -15.87
N ARG A 305 13.64 19.56 -16.50
CA ARG A 305 14.26 20.26 -17.63
C ARG A 305 15.47 21.04 -17.13
N PRO A 306 16.67 20.87 -17.72
CA PRO A 306 17.81 21.71 -17.40
C PRO A 306 17.42 23.16 -17.68
N LYS A 307 17.58 24.03 -16.68
CA LYS A 307 17.47 25.48 -16.88
C LYS A 307 18.56 25.85 -17.89
N PHE A 308 18.18 26.15 -19.12
CA PHE A 308 19.11 26.76 -20.07
C PHE A 308 19.58 28.09 -19.46
N VAL A 309 20.80 28.10 -18.95
CA VAL A 309 21.50 29.33 -18.57
C VAL A 309 21.75 30.07 -19.89
N HIS A 310 20.94 31.08 -20.18
CA HIS A 310 21.29 32.07 -21.20
C HIS A 310 22.47 32.88 -20.65
N GLY A 311 23.66 32.59 -21.17
CA GLY A 311 24.81 33.47 -21.09
C GLY A 311 24.67 34.66 -22.03
#